data_AF-A0A7S1MIR2-F1
#
_entry.id   AF-A0A7S1MIR2-F1
#
_cell.length_a   1.000
_cell.length_b   1.000
_cell.length_c   1.000
_cell.angle_alpha   90.00
_cell.angle_beta   90.00
_cell.angle_gamma   90.00
#
_symmetry.space_group_name_H-M   'P 1'
#
loop_
_entity.id
_entity.type
_entity.pdbx_description
1 polymer ?
#
loop_
_entity_poly.entity_id
_entity_poly.type
_entity_poly.pdbx_seq_one_letter_code
_entity_poly.pdbx_strand_id
1 'polypeptide(L)'
;GAVLEALNDEWLDAFFLEELVEFRPAQRQLLDALYRSDGPAFVGMPHGSGRTVATELFVLRQLKLILDPVDGDEISATAEPRTIVYLHPDRKVCARRAAAWAKKLAALADFVPVAGDGAVALVQLEDPSVASGVDENLVRLRRAAKKQPNAKARIVLATPTAWREIAWRAKEQA
;
A
#
# COMPACT_ATOMS: atom_id res chain seq x y z
N GLY A 1 -1.49 24.66 3.90
CA GLY A 1 -1.16 23.60 2.93
C GLY A 1 -0.06 24.10 2.03
N ALA A 2 1.18 23.63 2.21
CA ALA A 2 2.32 23.96 1.35
C ALA A 2 3.36 22.83 1.27
N VAL A 3 2.97 21.61 1.66
CA VAL A 3 3.90 20.48 1.89
C VAL A 3 3.84 19.43 0.78
N LEU A 4 2.68 19.22 0.14
CA LEU A 4 2.52 18.26 -0.98
C LEU A 4 3.07 18.84 -2.29
N GLU A 5 2.73 20.09 -2.63
CA GLU A 5 3.26 20.82 -3.81
C GLU A 5 4.80 20.84 -3.86
N ALA A 6 5.46 20.86 -2.70
CA ALA A 6 6.92 20.84 -2.58
C ALA A 6 7.57 19.47 -2.89
N LEU A 7 6.78 18.41 -3.13
CA LEU A 7 7.27 17.06 -3.42
C LEU A 7 7.20 16.72 -4.91
N ASN A 8 6.32 17.40 -5.67
CA ASN A 8 6.19 17.30 -7.13
C ASN A 8 6.13 15.83 -7.63
N ASP A 9 5.26 15.03 -7.02
CA ASP A 9 5.06 13.62 -7.36
C ASP A 9 3.56 13.29 -7.39
N GLU A 10 3.04 13.05 -8.60
CA GLU A 10 1.63 12.73 -8.90
C GLU A 10 1.05 11.64 -7.98
N TRP A 11 1.89 10.70 -7.54
CA TRP A 11 1.49 9.62 -6.63
C TRP A 11 1.20 10.12 -5.21
N LEU A 12 2.05 11.02 -4.68
CA LEU A 12 1.91 11.54 -3.31
C LEU A 12 0.73 12.51 -3.22
N ASP A 13 0.58 13.38 -4.22
CA ASP A 13 -0.56 14.28 -4.30
C ASP A 13 -1.86 13.48 -4.36
N ALA A 14 -1.97 12.53 -5.30
CA ALA A 14 -3.18 11.73 -5.47
C ALA A 14 -3.50 10.83 -4.26
N PHE A 15 -2.53 10.42 -3.44
CA PHE A 15 -2.80 9.61 -2.25
C PHE A 15 -3.21 10.42 -0.99
N PHE A 16 -2.73 11.66 -0.85
CA PHE A 16 -2.87 12.46 0.37
C PHE A 16 -3.73 13.73 0.25
N LEU A 17 -4.17 14.11 -0.96
CA LEU A 17 -4.90 15.35 -1.23
C LEU A 17 -6.14 15.58 -0.35
N GLU A 18 -7.01 14.58 -0.20
CA GLU A 18 -8.31 14.70 0.50
C GLU A 18 -8.18 14.99 2.01
N GLU A 19 -7.14 14.49 2.67
CA GLU A 19 -6.97 14.61 4.12
C GLU A 19 -6.25 15.92 4.53
N LEU A 20 -5.94 16.81 3.58
CA LEU A 20 -5.17 18.06 3.79
C LEU A 20 -3.88 17.84 4.61
N VAL A 21 -3.18 16.73 4.34
CA VAL A 21 -2.10 16.23 5.20
C VAL A 21 -0.84 17.10 5.13
N GLU A 22 -0.77 18.11 5.99
CA GLU A 22 0.53 18.67 6.37
C GLU A 22 1.29 17.63 7.20
N PHE A 23 2.18 16.89 6.53
CA PHE A 23 3.10 15.96 7.21
C PHE A 23 3.82 16.70 8.34
N ARG A 24 3.68 16.21 9.57
CA ARG A 24 4.37 16.75 10.76
C ARG A 24 5.89 16.59 10.60
N PRO A 25 6.73 17.34 11.35
CA PRO A 25 8.19 17.27 11.22
C PRO A 25 8.76 15.84 11.21
N ALA A 26 8.31 14.99 12.14
CA ALA A 26 8.72 13.58 12.23
C ALA A 26 8.21 12.69 11.07
N GLN A 27 7.16 13.10 10.35
CA GLN A 27 6.69 12.41 9.13
C GLN A 27 7.51 12.87 7.92
N ARG A 28 7.84 14.17 7.82
CA ARG A 28 8.69 14.72 6.75
C ARG A 28 10.11 14.13 6.76
N GLN A 29 10.70 13.98 7.95
CA GLN A 29 12.01 13.34 8.14
C GLN A 29 12.09 11.89 7.65
N LEU A 30 10.95 11.21 7.47
CA LEU A 30 10.90 9.83 7.00
C LEU A 30 10.68 9.72 5.49
N LEU A 31 10.38 10.82 4.78
CA LEU A 31 10.09 10.79 3.35
C LEU A 31 11.29 10.29 2.54
N ASP A 32 12.49 10.81 2.81
CA ASP A 32 13.69 10.41 2.07
C ASP A 32 14.03 8.92 2.30
N ALA A 33 13.83 8.44 3.54
CA ALA A 33 14.12 7.06 3.94
C ALA A 33 13.07 6.03 3.51
N LEU A 34 11.80 6.41 3.32
CA LEU A 34 10.69 5.49 3.04
C LEU A 34 10.09 5.64 1.63
N TYR A 35 10.33 6.77 0.96
CA TYR A 35 9.76 7.07 -0.35
C TYR A 35 10.80 7.34 -1.45
N ARG A 36 11.99 7.84 -1.09
CA ARG A 36 13.07 8.17 -2.05
C ARG A 36 14.28 7.24 -1.97
N SER A 37 14.22 6.23 -1.11
CA SER A 37 15.28 5.23 -0.90
C SER A 37 14.70 3.83 -1.03
N ASP A 38 15.52 2.90 -1.54
CA ASP A 38 15.18 1.50 -1.73
C ASP A 38 15.84 0.58 -0.67
N GLY A 39 16.56 1.18 0.29
CA GLY A 39 17.18 0.46 1.41
C GLY A 39 16.18 0.09 2.51
N PRO A 40 16.45 -0.95 3.30
CA PRO A 40 15.60 -1.32 4.45
C PRO A 40 15.66 -0.25 5.54
N ALA A 41 14.50 0.16 6.05
CA ALA A 41 14.37 1.22 7.05
C ALA A 41 13.73 0.73 8.36
N PHE A 42 14.27 1.19 9.49
CA PHE A 42 13.68 0.99 10.83
C PHE A 42 13.12 2.32 11.36
N VAL A 43 11.84 2.35 11.76
CA VAL A 43 11.11 3.59 12.09
C VAL A 43 10.75 3.64 13.57
N GLY A 44 11.63 4.24 14.37
CA GLY A 44 11.38 4.55 15.78
C GLY A 44 10.46 5.76 15.96
N MET A 45 9.15 5.53 16.11
CA MET A 45 8.14 6.60 16.22
C MET A 45 7.28 6.46 17.48
N PRO A 46 6.99 7.53 18.25
CA PRO A 46 6.03 7.49 19.37
C PRO A 46 4.60 7.10 18.96
N HIS A 47 3.75 6.74 19.92
CA HIS A 47 2.32 6.58 19.66
C HIS A 47 1.69 7.95 19.29
N GLY A 48 0.67 7.96 18.43
CA GLY A 48 0.06 9.19 17.89
C GLY A 48 0.91 10.00 16.90
N SER A 49 2.24 9.78 16.84
CA SER A 49 3.18 10.56 15.99
C SER A 49 3.03 10.38 14.47
N GLY A 50 2.23 9.39 14.02
CA GLY A 50 1.90 9.23 12.61
C GLY A 50 2.49 8.00 11.92
N ARG A 51 2.85 6.93 12.66
CA ARG A 51 3.33 5.63 12.12
C ARG A 51 2.56 5.14 10.89
N THR A 52 1.23 5.34 10.86
CA THR A 52 0.35 5.05 9.73
C THR A 52 0.84 5.69 8.42
N VAL A 53 1.13 6.99 8.43
CA VAL A 53 1.58 7.72 7.25
C VAL A 53 2.98 7.27 6.82
N ALA A 54 3.86 6.92 7.77
CA ALA A 54 5.16 6.32 7.45
C ALA A 54 4.99 4.96 6.73
N THR A 55 4.05 4.12 7.17
CA THR A 55 3.69 2.89 6.45
C THR A 55 3.11 3.18 5.06
N GLU A 56 2.26 4.21 4.94
CA GLU A 56 1.61 4.58 3.67
C GLU A 56 2.59 5.14 2.65
N LEU A 57 3.57 5.95 3.07
CA LEU A 57 4.70 6.37 2.22
C LEU A 57 5.45 5.15 1.66
N PHE A 58 5.81 4.20 2.51
CA PHE A 58 6.51 2.98 2.07
C PHE A 58 5.65 2.17 1.08
N VAL A 59 4.37 1.92 1.39
CA VAL A 59 3.46 1.18 0.51
C VAL A 59 3.29 1.88 -0.83
N LEU A 60 3.16 3.21 -0.85
CA LEU A 60 3.04 3.99 -2.07
C LEU A 60 4.31 3.92 -2.94
N ARG A 61 5.50 3.95 -2.34
CA ARG A 61 6.78 3.71 -3.06
C ARG A 61 6.84 2.31 -3.63
N GLN A 62 6.45 1.28 -2.87
CA GLN A 62 6.42 -0.09 -3.39
C GLN A 62 5.41 -0.25 -4.53
N LEU A 63 4.22 0.35 -4.45
CA LEU A 63 3.25 0.36 -5.54
C LEU A 63 3.79 1.07 -6.80
N LYS A 64 4.49 2.19 -6.63
CA LYS A 64 5.16 2.90 -7.73
C LYS A 64 6.23 2.04 -8.40
N LEU A 65 7.07 1.35 -7.62
CA LEU A 65 8.07 0.40 -8.15
C LEU A 65 7.47 -0.85 -8.84
N ILE A 66 6.23 -1.23 -8.50
CA ILE A 66 5.55 -2.36 -9.14
C ILE A 66 4.85 -1.93 -10.44
N LEU A 67 4.22 -0.75 -10.46
CA LEU A 67 3.31 -0.34 -11.54
C LEU A 67 3.91 0.71 -12.50
N ASP A 68 5.02 1.34 -12.10
CA ASP A 68 5.79 2.30 -12.90
C ASP A 68 7.31 2.04 -12.71
N PRO A 69 7.81 0.85 -13.08
CA PRO A 69 9.20 0.45 -12.84
C PRO A 69 10.20 1.32 -13.61
N VAL A 70 11.42 1.44 -13.07
CA VAL A 70 12.53 2.10 -13.76
C VAL A 70 12.93 1.25 -14.98
N ASP A 71 13.33 1.92 -16.07
CA ASP A 71 13.68 1.26 -17.33
C ASP A 71 14.79 0.22 -17.13
N GLY A 72 14.48 -1.04 -17.47
CA GLY A 72 15.33 -2.21 -17.21
C GLY A 72 14.82 -3.17 -16.13
N ASP A 73 13.89 -2.75 -15.25
CA ASP A 73 13.15 -3.63 -14.31
C ASP A 73 11.71 -3.88 -14.78
N GLU A 74 11.49 -4.01 -16.10
CA GLU A 74 10.17 -4.30 -16.65
C GLU A 74 9.71 -5.71 -16.25
N ILE A 75 8.62 -5.77 -15.47
CA ILE A 75 8.05 -7.01 -14.98
C ILE A 75 7.35 -7.74 -16.13
N SER A 76 7.78 -8.96 -16.44
CA SER A 76 7.07 -9.82 -17.39
C SER A 76 5.60 -9.98 -17.01
N ALA A 77 4.70 -9.83 -17.99
CA ALA A 77 3.26 -10.04 -17.81
C ALA A 77 2.88 -11.49 -17.41
N THR A 78 3.84 -12.42 -17.41
CA THR A 78 3.68 -13.82 -16.95
C THR A 78 4.21 -14.07 -15.54
N ALA A 79 4.79 -13.07 -14.87
CA ALA A 79 5.27 -13.20 -13.49
C ALA A 79 4.12 -13.16 -12.48
N GLU A 80 4.32 -13.78 -11.30
CA GLU A 80 3.39 -13.60 -10.19
C GLU A 80 3.31 -12.14 -9.73
N PRO A 81 2.12 -11.66 -9.29
CA PRO A 81 1.95 -10.28 -8.88
C PRO A 81 2.82 -9.95 -7.66
N ARG A 82 3.78 -9.02 -7.83
CA ARG A 82 4.64 -8.51 -6.75
C ARG A 82 3.76 -8.13 -5.55
N THR A 83 4.05 -8.76 -4.41
CA THR A 83 3.16 -8.77 -3.24
C THR A 83 3.78 -7.97 -2.08
N ILE A 84 3.05 -6.98 -1.57
CA ILE A 84 3.41 -6.20 -0.39
C ILE A 84 2.75 -6.84 0.83
N VAL A 85 3.51 -7.07 1.91
CA VAL A 85 3.02 -7.72 3.14
C VAL A 85 3.07 -6.75 4.32
N TYR A 86 1.89 -6.38 4.83
CA TYR A 86 1.74 -5.62 6.07
C TYR A 86 1.51 -6.58 7.24
N LEU A 87 2.42 -6.56 8.23
CA LEU A 87 2.32 -7.37 9.44
C LEU A 87 1.97 -6.51 10.65
N HIS A 88 0.93 -6.91 11.40
CA HIS A 88 0.59 -6.29 12.68
C HIS A 88 0.01 -7.34 13.65
N PRO A 89 0.37 -7.33 14.96
CA PRO A 89 -0.06 -8.38 15.89
C PRO A 89 -1.58 -8.42 16.12
N ASP A 90 -2.27 -7.27 16.11
CA ASP A 90 -3.73 -7.21 16.26
C ASP A 90 -4.46 -7.35 14.90
N ARG A 91 -5.23 -8.44 14.76
CA ARG A 91 -6.14 -8.74 13.63
C ARG A 91 -7.16 -7.62 13.36
N LYS A 92 -7.64 -6.91 14.39
CA LYS A 92 -8.59 -5.79 14.24
C LYS A 92 -7.93 -4.58 13.59
N VAL A 93 -6.63 -4.36 13.83
CA VAL A 93 -5.85 -3.33 13.13
C VAL A 93 -5.61 -3.74 11.68
N CYS A 94 -5.29 -5.01 11.39
CA CYS A 94 -5.19 -5.50 10.01
C CYS A 94 -6.49 -5.32 9.23
N ALA A 95 -7.64 -5.72 9.80
CA ALA A 95 -8.95 -5.57 9.17
C ALA A 95 -9.32 -4.09 8.91
N ARG A 96 -9.16 -3.22 9.91
CA ARG A 96 -9.40 -1.76 9.76
C ARG A 96 -8.46 -1.13 8.72
N ARG A 97 -7.20 -1.57 8.68
CA ARG A 97 -6.19 -1.11 7.72
C ARG A 97 -6.52 -1.57 6.30
N ALA A 98 -7.00 -2.81 6.14
CA ALA A 98 -7.45 -3.35 4.85
C ALA A 98 -8.64 -2.56 4.31
N ALA A 99 -9.67 -2.32 5.13
CA ALA A 99 -10.85 -1.54 4.74
C ALA A 99 -10.50 -0.08 4.39
N ALA A 100 -9.58 0.56 5.13
CA ALA A 100 -9.13 1.92 4.85
C ALA A 100 -8.31 2.03 3.55
N TRP A 101 -7.40 1.09 3.32
CA TRP A 101 -6.57 1.09 2.11
C TRP A 101 -7.32 0.60 0.87
N ALA A 102 -8.25 -0.34 0.98
CA ALA A 102 -9.07 -0.76 -0.15
C ALA A 102 -9.83 0.42 -0.77
N LYS A 103 -10.34 1.36 0.04
CA LYS A 103 -10.92 2.62 -0.46
C LYS A 103 -9.89 3.46 -1.23
N LYS A 104 -8.72 3.74 -0.65
CA LYS A 104 -7.68 4.60 -1.25
C LYS A 104 -6.89 3.97 -2.41
N LEU A 105 -6.94 2.65 -2.62
CA LEU A 105 -5.99 1.93 -3.49
C LEU A 105 -6.60 0.82 -4.35
N ALA A 106 -7.92 0.59 -4.37
CA ALA A 106 -8.53 -0.48 -5.19
C ALA A 106 -8.19 -0.39 -6.70
N ALA A 107 -7.88 0.79 -7.22
CA ALA A 107 -7.45 1.00 -8.60
C ALA A 107 -6.01 0.52 -8.89
N LEU A 108 -5.18 0.33 -7.85
CA LEU A 108 -3.76 -0.03 -7.95
C LEU A 108 -3.45 -1.44 -7.40
N ALA A 109 -4.23 -1.92 -6.43
CA ALA A 109 -3.96 -3.18 -5.76
C ALA A 109 -5.22 -3.95 -5.34
N ASP A 110 -5.06 -5.27 -5.22
CA ASP A 110 -6.06 -6.17 -4.62
C ASP A 110 -5.70 -6.52 -3.18
N PHE A 111 -6.72 -6.56 -2.31
CA PHE A 111 -6.55 -6.57 -0.86
C PHE A 111 -6.91 -7.93 -0.23
N VAL A 112 -5.93 -8.52 0.45
CA VAL A 112 -6.01 -9.87 1.04
C VAL A 112 -5.82 -9.78 2.56
N PRO A 113 -6.90 -9.56 3.34
CA PRO A 113 -6.87 -9.58 4.81
C PRO A 113 -6.73 -11.02 5.33
N VAL A 114 -5.55 -11.39 5.79
CA VAL A 114 -5.33 -12.71 6.37
C VAL A 114 -5.67 -12.66 7.84
N ALA A 115 -6.88 -13.12 8.12
CA ALA A 115 -7.35 -13.46 9.44
C ALA A 115 -6.48 -14.57 10.06
N GLY A 116 -6.19 -14.43 11.36
CA GLY A 116 -5.44 -15.43 12.13
C GLY A 116 -6.30 -16.63 12.51
N ASP A 117 -6.54 -17.50 11.55
CA ASP A 117 -7.22 -18.81 11.65
C ASP A 117 -7.04 -19.66 10.36
N GLY A 118 -5.97 -19.39 9.59
CA GLY A 118 -5.73 -20.02 8.29
C GLY A 118 -6.69 -19.63 7.17
N ALA A 119 -7.68 -18.76 7.44
CA ALA A 119 -8.66 -18.29 6.48
C ALA A 119 -8.13 -17.06 5.71
N VAL A 120 -7.88 -17.25 4.41
CA VAL A 120 -7.76 -16.13 3.47
C VAL A 120 -9.17 -15.58 3.23
N ALA A 121 -9.56 -14.58 4.03
CA ALA A 121 -10.61 -13.69 3.60
C ALA A 121 -10.05 -12.83 2.45
N LEU A 122 -10.82 -12.67 1.39
CA LEU A 122 -10.73 -11.49 0.55
C LEU A 122 -11.54 -10.39 1.24
N VAL A 123 -11.14 -9.12 1.18
CA VAL A 123 -12.16 -8.07 1.31
C VAL A 123 -12.95 -8.11 0.01
N GLN A 124 -14.02 -8.91 -0.03
CA GLN A 124 -15.17 -8.47 -0.81
C GLN A 124 -15.63 -7.17 -0.16
N LEU A 125 -15.51 -6.07 -0.89
CA LEU A 125 -16.11 -4.81 -0.47
C LEU A 125 -17.61 -5.06 -0.36
N GLU A 126 -18.17 -4.98 0.85
CA GLU A 126 -19.58 -5.32 1.14
C GLU A 126 -20.55 -4.50 0.28
N ASP A 127 -20.09 -3.34 -0.22
CA ASP A 127 -20.74 -2.62 -1.31
C ASP A 127 -19.69 -2.07 -2.30
N PRO A 128 -19.56 -2.62 -3.52
CA PRO A 128 -18.69 -2.06 -4.56
C PRO A 128 -19.23 -0.74 -5.14
N SER A 129 -20.49 -0.36 -4.89
CA SER A 129 -21.04 0.93 -5.31
C SER A 129 -20.51 2.11 -4.48
N VAL A 130 -19.95 1.86 -3.30
CA VAL A 130 -19.13 2.84 -2.55
C VAL A 130 -17.86 3.22 -3.33
N ALA A 131 -17.47 2.43 -4.35
CA ALA A 131 -16.41 2.74 -5.30
C ALA A 131 -16.94 3.01 -6.75
N SER A 132 -18.26 3.16 -6.95
CA SER A 132 -18.84 3.52 -8.25
C SER A 132 -19.11 5.02 -8.43
N GLY A 133 -18.97 5.81 -7.35
CA GLY A 133 -18.58 7.20 -7.53
C GLY A 133 -17.16 7.24 -8.11
N VAL A 134 -16.95 8.02 -9.18
CA VAL A 134 -15.62 8.14 -9.80
C VAL A 134 -14.74 8.99 -8.89
N ASP A 135 -14.14 8.33 -7.91
CA ASP A 135 -13.11 8.88 -7.02
C ASP A 135 -11.96 9.42 -7.88
N GLU A 136 -11.82 10.76 -7.92
CA GLU A 136 -10.80 11.41 -8.73
C GLU A 136 -9.39 11.04 -8.27
N ASN A 137 -9.19 10.71 -7.00
CA ASN A 137 -7.89 10.33 -6.44
C ASN A 137 -7.51 8.91 -6.90
N LEU A 138 -8.44 7.97 -6.94
CA LEU A 138 -8.24 6.67 -7.59
C LEU A 138 -7.92 6.83 -9.10
N VAL A 139 -8.57 7.77 -9.80
CA VAL A 139 -8.27 8.05 -11.22
C VAL A 139 -6.89 8.70 -11.39
N ARG A 140 -6.51 9.65 -10.54
CA ARG A 140 -5.19 10.32 -10.55
C ARG A 140 -4.07 9.32 -10.25
N LEU A 141 -4.23 8.51 -9.20
CA LEU A 141 -3.33 7.38 -8.87
C LEU A 141 -3.19 6.42 -10.06
N ARG A 142 -4.29 6.07 -10.73
CA ARG A 142 -4.25 5.17 -11.88
C ARG A 142 -3.58 5.78 -13.11
N ARG A 143 -3.66 7.10 -13.30
CA ARG A 143 -2.92 7.83 -14.36
C ARG A 143 -1.43 7.97 -14.05
N ALA A 144 -1.04 7.96 -12.78
CA ALA A 144 0.36 8.03 -12.36
C ALA A 144 1.12 6.69 -12.56
N ALA A 145 0.39 5.57 -12.70
CA ALA A 145 0.91 4.23 -13.01
C ALA A 145 1.21 4.03 -14.51
N LYS A 146 2.07 4.89 -15.07
CA LYS A 146 2.18 5.12 -16.53
C LYS A 146 2.61 3.90 -17.34
N LYS A 147 3.50 3.04 -16.81
CA LYS A 147 3.97 1.85 -17.53
C LYS A 147 3.05 0.63 -17.40
N GLN A 148 2.43 0.37 -16.24
CA GLN A 148 1.60 -0.82 -16.01
C GLN A 148 0.20 -0.50 -15.43
N PRO A 149 -0.74 -0.06 -16.29
CA PRO A 149 -2.57 0.06 -15.88
C PRO A 149 -2.22 0.40 -16.57
N ASN A 150 -2.44 -1.20 -17.10
CA ASN A 150 -3.40 -2.27 -16.70
C ASN A 150 -3.11 -3.12 -15.45
N ALA A 151 -1.88 -3.21 -14.92
CA ALA A 151 -1.54 -4.17 -13.86
C ALA A 151 -2.15 -3.82 -12.48
N LYS A 152 -2.05 -4.75 -11.52
CA LYS A 152 -2.32 -4.52 -10.09
C LYS A 152 -1.27 -5.21 -9.23
N ALA A 153 -0.92 -4.59 -8.11
CA ALA A 153 -0.17 -5.24 -7.04
C ALA A 153 -1.09 -6.07 -6.13
N ARG A 154 -0.51 -6.94 -5.30
CA ARG A 154 -1.24 -7.64 -4.22
C ARG A 154 -0.81 -7.07 -2.87
N ILE A 155 -1.75 -6.68 -2.00
CA ILE A 155 -1.44 -6.27 -0.62
C ILE A 155 -2.06 -7.26 0.36
N VAL A 156 -1.19 -7.95 1.10
CA VAL A 156 -1.54 -8.91 2.15
C VAL A 156 -1.47 -8.21 3.51
N LEU A 157 -2.51 -8.31 4.33
CA LEU A 157 -2.54 -7.74 5.68
C LEU A 157 -2.77 -8.85 6.71
N ALA A 158 -1.72 -9.24 7.43
CA ALA A 158 -1.69 -10.47 8.22
C ALA A 158 -1.19 -10.24 9.66
N THR A 159 -1.52 -11.17 10.56
CA THR A 159 -0.77 -11.31 11.82
C THR A 159 0.53 -12.07 11.57
N PRO A 160 1.56 -11.93 12.43
CA PRO A 160 2.80 -12.71 12.32
C PRO A 160 2.59 -14.24 12.40
N THR A 161 1.51 -14.71 13.03
CA THR A 161 1.12 -16.13 13.03
C THR A 161 0.54 -16.55 11.68
N ALA A 162 -0.47 -15.83 11.18
CA ALA A 162 -1.13 -16.16 9.91
C ALA A 162 -0.16 -16.07 8.71
N TRP A 163 0.80 -15.13 8.75
CA TRP A 163 1.84 -15.05 7.74
C TRP A 163 2.80 -16.25 7.77
N ARG A 164 3.12 -16.80 8.96
CA ARG A 164 3.92 -18.03 9.06
C ARG A 164 3.20 -19.24 8.46
N GLU A 165 1.88 -19.35 8.68
CA GLU A 165 1.05 -20.41 8.10
C GLU A 165 1.02 -20.34 6.55
N ILE A 166 0.85 -19.13 5.99
CA ILE A 166 0.91 -18.93 4.52
C ILE A 166 2.30 -19.22 3.97
N ALA A 167 3.35 -18.65 4.58
CA ALA A 167 4.74 -18.84 4.13
C ALA A 167 5.25 -20.28 4.32
N TRP A 168 4.60 -21.08 5.18
CA TRP A 168 4.80 -22.52 5.30
C TRP A 168 4.12 -23.26 4.15
N ARG A 169 2.80 -23.08 3.96
CA ARG A 169 2.03 -23.73 2.87
C ARG A 169 2.61 -23.45 1.49
N ALA A 170 3.06 -22.22 1.24
CA ALA A 170 3.71 -21.84 -0.02
C ALA A 170 5.05 -22.56 -0.29
N LYS A 171 5.71 -23.11 0.75
CA LYS A 171 6.92 -23.94 0.63
C LYS A 171 6.63 -25.44 0.53
N GLU A 172 5.42 -25.88 0.87
CA GLU A 172 4.97 -27.26 0.68
C GLU A 172 4.38 -27.50 -0.72
N GLN A 173 4.20 -26.43 -1.51
CA GLN A 173 3.57 -26.41 -2.83
C GLN A 173 4.54 -26.03 -3.97
N ALA A 174 5.84 -25.93 -3.69
CA ALA A 174 6.90 -25.49 -4.60
C ALA A 174 8.11 -26.43 -4.57
#